data_AF-A0A9W6V6T5-F1
#
_entry.id   AF-A0A9W6V6T5-F1
#
_cell.length_a   1.000
_cell.length_b   1.000
_cell.length_c   1.000
_cell.angle_alpha   90.00
_cell.angle_beta   90.00
_cell.angle_gamma   90.00
#
_symmetry.space_group_name_H-M   'P 1'
#
loop_
_entity.id
_entity.type
_entity.pdbx_description
1 polymer ?
#
loop_
_entity_poly.entity_id
_entity_poly.type
_entity_poly.pdbx_seq_one_letter_code
_entity_poly.pdbx_strand_id
1 'polypeptide(L)'
;MSEQRHALILHLASGGEPLIFSLSERSAKSLTSRLPVLMASGGVDTPELADGTTAAVNFGHVASAHLDTLPAHVKVYGTPSKRSHGFGATTE
;
A
#
# COMPACT_ATOMS: atom_id res chain seq x y z
N MET A 1 -14.37 -17.14 3.80
CA MET A 1 -14.56 -15.69 3.66
C MET A 1 -13.48 -15.19 2.72
N SER A 2 -13.84 -14.47 1.66
CA SER A 2 -12.87 -13.89 0.72
C SER A 2 -11.94 -12.96 1.48
N GLU A 3 -10.63 -13.25 1.46
CA GLU A 3 -9.65 -12.34 2.06
C GLU A 3 -9.73 -10.98 1.35
N GLN A 4 -9.96 -9.93 2.12
CA GLN A 4 -9.95 -8.54 1.65
C GLN A 4 -8.66 -7.90 2.13
N ARG A 5 -8.00 -7.14 1.25
CA ARG A 5 -6.78 -6.41 1.60
C ARG A 5 -7.08 -4.93 1.74
N HIS A 6 -6.49 -4.30 2.76
CA HIS A 6 -6.53 -2.86 2.90
C HIS A 6 -5.66 -2.21 1.83
N ALA A 7 -6.19 -1.22 1.12
CA ALA A 7 -5.48 -0.49 0.10
C ALA A 7 -5.45 1.00 0.41
N LEU A 8 -4.29 1.62 0.20
CA LEU A 8 -4.13 3.06 0.08
C LEU A 8 -4.14 3.42 -1.40
N ILE A 9 -5.09 4.26 -1.80
CA ILE A 9 -5.23 4.77 -3.16
C ILE A 9 -4.83 6.24 -3.15
N LEU A 10 -3.85 6.60 -3.99
CA LEU A 10 -3.31 7.96 -4.10
C LEU A 10 -3.50 8.48 -5.53
N HIS A 11 -4.16 9.62 -5.66
CA HIS A 11 -4.17 10.39 -6.91
C HIS A 11 -3.10 11.47 -6.80
N LEU A 12 -2.13 11.46 -7.72
CA LEU A 12 -1.05 12.44 -7.73
C LEU A 12 -1.52 13.77 -8.32
N ALA A 13 -0.97 14.88 -7.80
CA ALA A 13 -1.28 16.23 -8.29
C ALA A 13 -0.87 16.46 -9.75
N SER A 14 0.10 15.69 -10.25
CA SER A 14 0.49 15.68 -11.66
C SER A 14 -0.53 15.02 -12.59
N GLY A 15 -1.54 14.32 -12.04
CA GLY A 15 -2.46 13.47 -12.79
C GLY A 15 -1.87 12.09 -13.13
N GLY A 16 -2.62 11.29 -13.90
CA GLY A 16 -2.27 9.93 -14.31
C GLY A 16 -3.06 8.84 -13.58
N GLU A 17 -2.61 7.59 -13.73
CA GLU A 17 -3.17 6.44 -13.00
C GLU A 17 -2.86 6.56 -11.50
N PRO A 18 -3.81 6.21 -10.61
CA PRO A 18 -3.58 6.26 -9.18
C PRO A 18 -2.52 5.24 -8.76
N LEU A 19 -1.71 5.62 -7.77
CA LEU A 19 -0.84 4.67 -7.09
C LEU A 19 -1.66 3.92 -6.04
N ILE A 20 -1.58 2.60 -6.06
CA ILE A 20 -2.32 1.74 -5.15
C ILE A 20 -1.34 0.88 -4.36
N PHE A 21 -1.41 0.94 -3.04
CA PHE A 21 -0.57 0.17 -2.12
C PHE A 21 -1.42 -0.75 -1.27
N SER A 22 -1.11 -2.04 -1.25
CA SER A 22 -1.68 -2.99 -0.30
C SER A 22 -0.99 -2.81 1.05
N LEU A 23 -1.73 -2.37 2.07
CA LEU A 23 -1.22 -2.09 3.40
C LEU A 23 -1.25 -3.33 4.30
N SER A 24 -0.34 -3.37 5.27
CA SER A 24 -0.49 -4.24 6.44
C SER A 24 -1.72 -3.80 7.26
N GLU A 25 -2.32 -4.72 8.02
CA GLU A 25 -3.47 -4.39 8.89
C GLU A 25 -3.12 -3.32 9.91
N ARG A 26 -1.91 -3.38 10.48
CA ARG A 26 -1.40 -2.38 11.43
C ARG A 26 -1.30 -1.01 10.77
N SER A 27 -0.69 -0.94 9.59
CA SER A 27 -0.52 0.34 8.90
C SER A 27 -1.85 0.91 8.45
N ALA A 28 -2.78 0.10 7.93
CA ALA A 28 -4.13 0.54 7.59
C ALA A 28 -4.84 1.21 8.78
N LYS A 29 -4.87 0.54 9.94
CA LYS A 29 -5.47 1.08 11.17
C LYS A 29 -4.82 2.40 11.60
N SER A 30 -3.49 2.46 11.59
CA SER A 30 -2.75 3.65 12.02
C SER A 30 -2.84 4.83 11.05
N LEU A 31 -3.01 4.54 9.75
CA LEU A 31 -3.01 5.56 8.70
C LEU A 31 -4.37 6.24 8.62
N THR A 32 -5.48 5.52 8.88
CA THR A 32 -6.85 6.09 8.87
C THR A 32 -6.96 7.38 9.68
N SER A 33 -6.39 7.41 10.89
CA SER A 33 -6.46 8.59 11.78
C SER A 33 -5.49 9.71 11.39
N ARG A 34 -4.38 9.38 10.72
CA ARG A 34 -3.32 10.34 10.36
C ARG A 34 -3.50 10.94 8.97
N LEU A 35 -4.25 10.28 8.09
CA LEU A 35 -4.42 10.66 6.70
C LEU A 35 -4.88 12.12 6.51
N PRO A 36 -5.86 12.66 7.27
CA PRO A 36 -6.24 14.06 7.13
C PRO A 36 -5.10 15.03 7.44
N VAL A 37 -4.30 14.73 8.48
CA VAL A 37 -3.17 15.56 8.89
C VAL A 37 -2.04 15.50 7.86
N LEU A 38 -1.75 14.31 7.32
CA LEU A 38 -0.75 14.11 6.26
C LEU A 38 -1.13 14.87 4.99
N MET A 39 -2.39 14.78 4.57
CA MET A 39 -2.92 15.52 3.41
C MET A 39 -2.89 17.04 3.63
N ALA A 40 -3.23 17.52 4.83
CA ALA A 40 -3.25 18.96 5.13
C ALA A 40 -1.85 19.57 5.26
N SER A 41 -0.89 18.82 5.80
CA SER A 41 0.49 19.29 6.03
C SER A 41 1.44 19.01 4.86
N GLY A 42 1.08 18.09 3.95
CA GLY A 42 2.00 17.57 2.95
C GLY A 42 3.13 16.72 3.55
N GLY A 43 2.91 16.11 4.72
CA GLY A 43 3.91 15.32 5.43
C GLY A 43 4.36 14.07 4.66
N VAL A 44 5.47 13.47 5.11
CA VAL A 44 5.94 12.17 4.61
C VAL A 44 5.55 11.08 5.60
N ASP A 45 4.98 9.98 5.11
CA ASP A 45 4.75 8.77 5.90
C ASP A 45 5.40 7.55 5.23
N THR A 46 5.73 6.53 6.03
CA THR A 46 6.32 5.28 5.50
C THR A 46 5.53 4.05 5.96
N PRO A 47 4.31 3.83 5.44
CA PRO A 47 3.49 2.69 5.81
C PRO A 47 4.15 1.34 5.48
N GLU A 48 3.91 0.36 6.35
CA GLU A 48 4.21 -1.06 6.11
C GLU A 48 3.16 -1.63 5.16
N LEU A 49 3.64 -2.30 4.12
CA LEU A 49 2.84 -2.95 3.10
C LEU A 49 2.52 -4.39 3.51
N ALA A 50 1.54 -5.00 2.83
CA ALA A 50 1.11 -6.35 3.17
C ALA A 50 2.20 -7.41 2.93
N ASP A 51 3.16 -7.16 2.04
CA ASP A 51 4.32 -8.02 1.80
C ASP A 51 5.48 -7.82 2.80
N GLY A 52 5.29 -6.96 3.81
CA GLY A 52 6.29 -6.65 4.83
C GLY A 52 7.33 -5.61 4.42
N THR A 53 7.26 -5.08 3.19
CA THR A 53 8.08 -3.94 2.76
C THR A 53 7.46 -2.62 3.24
N THR A 54 8.14 -1.50 2.99
CA THR A 54 7.65 -0.16 3.34
C THR A 54 7.68 0.75 2.12
N ALA A 55 6.72 1.65 1.99
CA ALA A 55 6.71 2.67 0.93
C ALA A 55 6.76 4.07 1.54
N ALA A 56 7.78 4.87 1.20
CA ALA A 56 7.82 6.28 1.59
C ALA A 56 6.93 7.10 0.66
N VAL A 57 5.95 7.81 1.23
CA VAL A 57 4.95 8.60 0.50
C VAL A 57 5.04 10.05 0.96
N ASN A 58 5.32 10.96 0.03
CA ASN A 58 5.23 12.41 0.26
C ASN A 58 3.83 12.91 -0.13
N PHE A 59 3.03 13.27 0.87
CA PHE A 59 1.65 13.71 0.67
C PHE A 59 1.55 15.12 0.06
N GLY A 60 2.65 15.90 0.01
CA GLY A 60 2.70 17.18 -0.70
C GLY A 60 2.52 17.07 -2.21
N HIS A 61 2.63 15.86 -2.78
CA HIS A 61 2.39 15.58 -4.20
C HIS A 61 1.09 14.83 -4.47
N VAL A 62 0.25 14.65 -3.45
CA VAL A 62 -0.99 13.88 -3.54
C VAL A 62 -2.18 14.84 -3.58
N ALA A 63 -3.00 14.75 -4.64
CA ALA A 63 -4.23 15.54 -4.79
C ALA A 63 -5.38 14.96 -3.97
N SER A 64 -5.50 13.64 -3.90
CA SER A 64 -6.46 12.96 -3.03
C SER A 64 -5.94 11.60 -2.59
N ALA A 65 -6.31 11.20 -1.38
CA ALA A 65 -5.98 9.90 -0.82
C ALA A 65 -7.18 9.30 -0.12
N HIS A 66 -7.38 8.00 -0.25
CA HIS A 66 -8.39 7.27 0.50
C HIS A 66 -7.96 5.83 0.77
N LEU A 67 -8.60 5.23 1.77
CA LEU A 67 -8.46 3.82 2.09
C LEU A 67 -9.66 3.06 1.53
N ASP A 68 -9.40 1.90 0.94
CA ASP A 68 -10.43 0.99 0.44
C ASP A 68 -10.03 -0.47 0.69
N THR A 69 -10.88 -1.40 0.25
CA THR A 69 -10.66 -2.84 0.28
C THR A 69 -10.54 -3.38 -1.14
N LEU A 70 -9.48 -4.14 -1.41
CA LEU A 70 -9.28 -4.80 -2.68
C LEU A 70 -9.60 -6.29 -2.59
N PRO A 71 -10.17 -6.88 -3.66
CA PRO A 71 -10.24 -8.32 -3.80
C PRO A 71 -8.83 -8.95 -3.79
N ALA A 72 -8.66 -10.10 -3.12
CA ALA A 72 -7.36 -10.77 -3.00
C ALA A 72 -6.68 -11.16 -4.34
N HIS A 73 -7.39 -11.22 -5.46
CA HIS A 73 -6.77 -11.55 -6.74
C HIS A 73 -6.10 -10.35 -7.43
N VAL A 74 -6.39 -9.12 -6.98
CA VAL A 74 -5.77 -7.90 -7.54
C VAL A 74 -4.33 -7.78 -7.05
N LYS A 75 -3.40 -7.49 -7.97
CA LYS A 75 -2.00 -7.21 -7.66
C LYS A 75 -1.74 -5.72 -7.76
N VAL A 76 -1.27 -5.16 -6.66
CA VAL A 76 -0.82 -3.76 -6.51
C VAL A 76 0.51 -3.75 -5.76
N TYR A 77 1.13 -2.57 -5.61
CA TYR A 77 2.36 -2.45 -4.80
C TYR A 77 2.15 -3.02 -3.40
N GLY A 78 3.10 -3.78 -2.88
CA GLY A 78 2.98 -4.37 -1.56
C GLY A 78 2.13 -5.63 -1.47
N THR A 79 1.64 -6.17 -2.60
CA THR A 79 0.88 -7.43 -2.60
C THR A 79 1.81 -8.61 -2.28
N PRO A 80 1.53 -9.44 -1.26
CA PRO A 80 2.35 -10.60 -0.97
C PRO A 80 2.47 -11.51 -2.18
N SER A 81 3.69 -11.77 -2.64
CA SER A 81 3.92 -12.86 -3.58
C SER A 81 3.64 -14.17 -2.83
N LYS A 82 2.67 -14.97 -3.29
CA LYS A 82 2.61 -16.39 -2.88
C LYS A 82 3.94 -17.02 -3.30
N ARG A 83 4.89 -17.15 -2.38
CA ARG A 83 6.01 -18.08 -2.56
C ARG A 83 5.40 -19.48 -2.51
N SER A 84 4.94 -19.97 -3.65
CA SER A 84 4.53 -21.36 -3.83
C SER A 84 5.58 -22.05 -4.68
N HIS A 85 6.36 -22.93 -4.02
CA HIS A 85 7.16 -24.02 -4.56
C HIS A 85 8.22 -23.78 -5.66
N GLY A 86 9.49 -23.85 -5.23
CA GLY A 86 10.55 -24.69 -5.81
C GLY A 86 10.96 -24.49 -7.26
N PHE A 87 12.18 -23.96 -7.46
CA PHE A 87 13.20 -24.58 -8.32
C PHE A 87 14.54 -24.50 -7.58
N GLY A 88 15.31 -25.59 -7.63
CA GLY A 88 16.29 -25.99 -6.63
C GLY A 88 17.43 -25.02 -6.34
N ALA A 89 17.78 -24.92 -5.05
CA ALA A 89 19.15 -24.65 -4.65
C ALA A 89 19.93 -25.96 -4.86
N THR A 90 20.57 -26.12 -6.01
CA THR A 90 21.75 -26.97 -6.11
C THR A 90 22.87 -26.24 -5.39
N THR A 91 23.24 -26.79 -4.24
CA THR A 91 24.50 -26.51 -3.57
C THR A 91 25.63 -27.07 -4.44
N GLU A 92 26.54 -26.21 -4.89
CA GLU A 92 27.94 -26.56 -5.19
C GLU A 92 28.84 -25.76 -4.26
#